data_AF-A0A7V1EI25-F1
#
_entry.id   AF-A0A7V1EI25-F1
#
_cell.length_a   1.000
_cell.length_b   1.000
_cell.length_c   1.000
_cell.angle_alpha   90.00
_cell.angle_beta   90.00
_cell.angle_gamma   90.00
#
_symmetry.space_group_name_H-M   'P 1'
#
loop_
_entity.id
_entity.type
_entity.pdbx_description
1 polymer ?
#
loop_
_entity_poly.entity_id
_entity_poly.type
_entity_poly.pdbx_seq_one_letter_code
_entity_poly.pdbx_strand_id
1 'polypeptide(L)'
;MGSPGNDYKKIIDVLVRAGSGDLTTEITLSTDDPNLNAIAREFNKMVNKLKATITELRESNRQMEAIVKRLERIFNNSGDIILFINKYGAIVEINKRVKDILGYEPDDLKGKHFAKTGLIFSEEIPDLLERFKVAVKKAVIKDKLNLTCITKEGVKLHMEAGLRLLKDEEEVEGIIVVLRNVTEHIQSDIRLKEEKEKLRSIISSIEDLVLIVDKDLHLVEYYESPSSRENFILASVKGYAGKSIKNFFQSRLLRK
;
A
#
# COMPACT_ATOMS: atom_id res chain seq x y z
N MET A 1 -65.97 3.18 -36.14
CA MET A 1 -64.71 3.20 -36.92
C MET A 1 -64.10 4.59 -36.78
N GLY A 2 -62.89 4.68 -36.23
CA GLY A 2 -62.19 5.97 -36.08
C GLY A 2 -61.76 6.52 -37.42
N SER A 3 -61.83 7.84 -37.60
CA SER A 3 -61.36 8.49 -38.83
C SER A 3 -59.83 8.37 -38.96
N PRO A 4 -59.29 8.00 -40.13
CA PRO A 4 -57.85 7.83 -40.36
C PRO A 4 -56.99 9.02 -39.91
N GLY A 5 -57.53 10.25 -39.97
CA GLY A 5 -56.82 11.47 -39.53
C GLY A 5 -56.52 11.51 -38.03
N ASN A 6 -57.26 10.78 -37.20
CA ASN A 6 -57.03 10.73 -35.75
C ASN A 6 -55.83 9.83 -35.38
N ASP A 7 -55.57 8.78 -36.18
CA ASP A 7 -54.48 7.84 -35.92
C ASP A 7 -53.12 8.45 -36.29
N TYR A 8 -53.03 9.21 -37.38
CA TYR A 8 -51.81 9.97 -37.71
C TYR A 8 -51.44 10.99 -36.64
N LYS A 9 -52.44 11.68 -36.07
CA LYS A 9 -52.20 12.66 -34.99
C LYS A 9 -51.61 11.99 -33.75
N LYS A 10 -52.15 10.82 -33.35
CA LYS A 10 -51.62 10.03 -32.22
C LYS A 10 -50.18 9.59 -32.45
N ILE A 11 -49.83 9.16 -33.66
CA ILE A 11 -48.46 8.77 -34.02
C ILE A 11 -47.51 9.96 -33.87
N ILE A 12 -47.87 11.12 -34.44
CA ILE A 12 -47.04 12.33 -34.37
C ILE A 12 -46.85 12.78 -32.92
N ASP A 13 -47.91 12.81 -32.12
CA ASP A 13 -47.83 13.23 -30.71
C ASP A 13 -46.87 12.33 -29.91
N VAL A 14 -46.91 11.02 -30.14
CA VAL A 14 -45.99 10.06 -29.49
C VAL A 14 -44.56 10.23 -30.01
N LEU A 15 -44.36 10.43 -31.31
CA LEU A 15 -43.03 10.65 -31.90
C LEU A 15 -42.36 11.91 -31.33
N VAL A 16 -43.11 13.00 -31.19
CA VAL A 16 -42.59 14.24 -30.60
C VAL A 16 -42.18 14.04 -29.15
N ARG A 17 -42.98 13.31 -28.36
CA ARG A 17 -42.65 12.99 -26.96
C ARG A 17 -41.44 12.06 -26.84
N ALA A 18 -41.35 11.03 -27.66
CA ALA A 18 -40.17 10.17 -27.69
C ALA A 18 -38.91 10.96 -28.10
N GLY A 19 -39.04 11.85 -29.09
CA GLY A 19 -37.96 12.74 -29.55
C GLY A 19 -37.51 13.76 -28.50
N SER A 20 -38.38 14.15 -27.56
CA SER A 20 -38.01 14.99 -26.42
C SER A 20 -37.44 14.21 -25.23
N GLY A 21 -37.30 12.88 -25.34
CA GLY A 21 -36.67 12.02 -24.34
C GLY A 21 -37.64 11.23 -23.46
N ASP A 22 -38.95 11.32 -23.69
CA ASP A 22 -39.96 10.51 -23.00
C ASP A 22 -40.09 9.11 -23.65
N LEU A 23 -39.22 8.20 -23.20
CA LEU A 23 -39.20 6.80 -23.63
C LEU A 23 -40.22 5.91 -22.90
N THR A 24 -41.16 6.51 -22.16
CA THR A 24 -42.31 5.77 -21.59
C THR A 24 -43.51 5.75 -22.52
N THR A 25 -43.41 6.46 -23.65
CA THR A 25 -44.45 6.55 -24.65
C THR A 25 -44.59 5.30 -25.49
N GLU A 26 -45.82 5.04 -25.92
CA GLU A 26 -46.16 3.91 -26.78
C GLU A 26 -47.24 4.32 -27.78
N ILE A 27 -47.06 3.96 -29.05
CA ILE A 27 -48.08 4.14 -30.08
C ILE A 27 -49.09 3.01 -29.94
N THR A 28 -50.33 3.34 -29.57
CA THR A 28 -51.46 2.41 -29.56
C THR A 28 -52.52 2.90 -30.55
N LEU A 29 -52.79 2.10 -31.59
CA LEU A 29 -53.76 2.42 -32.64
C LEU A 29 -54.97 1.48 -32.56
N SER A 30 -56.13 1.96 -33.00
CA SER A 30 -57.36 1.17 -33.13
C SER A 30 -57.84 1.19 -34.58
N THR A 31 -56.92 0.84 -35.49
CA THR A 31 -57.11 0.84 -36.94
C THR A 31 -56.97 -0.56 -37.50
N ASP A 32 -57.74 -0.88 -38.55
CA ASP A 32 -57.61 -2.12 -39.32
C ASP A 32 -56.49 -2.04 -40.37
N ASP A 33 -55.81 -0.89 -40.51
CA ASP A 33 -54.71 -0.71 -41.45
C ASP A 33 -53.45 -1.49 -40.98
N PRO A 34 -53.03 -2.53 -41.73
CA PRO A 34 -51.89 -3.36 -41.34
C PRO A 34 -50.56 -2.60 -41.40
N ASN A 35 -50.42 -1.58 -42.26
CA ASN A 35 -49.19 -0.80 -42.40
C ASN A 35 -49.01 0.13 -41.19
N LEU A 36 -50.06 0.81 -40.76
CA LEU A 36 -50.02 1.67 -39.57
C LEU A 36 -49.74 0.86 -38.29
N ASN A 37 -50.35 -0.32 -38.17
CA ASN A 37 -50.07 -1.23 -37.06
C ASN A 37 -48.63 -1.78 -37.09
N ALA A 38 -48.06 -2.04 -38.27
CA ALA A 38 -46.66 -2.42 -38.40
C ALA A 38 -45.70 -1.30 -37.97
N ILE A 39 -45.94 -0.06 -38.38
CA ILE A 39 -45.16 1.12 -37.97
C ILE A 39 -45.22 1.31 -36.45
N ALA A 40 -46.41 1.24 -35.85
CA ALA A 40 -46.58 1.35 -34.40
C ALA A 40 -45.77 0.29 -33.64
N ARG A 41 -45.83 -0.97 -34.09
CA ARG A 41 -45.06 -2.07 -33.47
C ARG A 41 -43.56 -1.87 -33.57
N GLU A 42 -43.04 -1.56 -34.75
CA GLU A 42 -41.59 -1.36 -34.94
C GLU A 42 -41.08 -0.12 -34.19
N PHE A 43 -41.87 0.95 -34.14
CA PHE A 43 -41.54 2.12 -33.33
C PHE A 43 -41.50 1.79 -31.84
N ASN A 44 -42.53 1.12 -31.29
CA ASN A 44 -42.58 0.74 -29.88
C ASN A 44 -41.41 -0.18 -29.53
N LYS A 45 -41.06 -1.12 -30.42
CA LYS A 45 -39.89 -2.00 -30.27
C LYS A 45 -38.58 -1.19 -30.23
N MET A 46 -38.43 -0.20 -31.09
CA MET A 46 -37.26 0.70 -31.10
C MET A 46 -37.16 1.52 -29.80
N VAL A 47 -38.27 2.12 -29.34
CA VAL A 47 -38.31 2.90 -28.09
C VAL A 47 -37.97 2.02 -26.88
N ASN A 48 -38.54 0.82 -26.81
CA ASN A 48 -38.25 -0.15 -25.75
C ASN A 48 -36.79 -0.58 -25.74
N LYS A 49 -36.20 -0.84 -26.92
CA LYS A 49 -34.78 -1.16 -27.04
C LYS A 49 -33.89 0.01 -26.59
N LEU A 50 -34.21 1.23 -27.02
CA LEU A 50 -33.48 2.43 -26.62
C LEU A 50 -33.56 2.66 -25.09
N LYS A 51 -34.75 2.49 -24.51
CA LYS A 51 -34.97 2.57 -23.05
C LYS A 51 -34.11 1.55 -22.30
N ALA A 52 -34.06 0.31 -22.77
CA ALA A 52 -33.23 -0.73 -22.18
C ALA A 52 -31.74 -0.34 -22.24
N THR A 53 -31.24 0.04 -23.42
CA THR A 53 -29.84 0.46 -23.61
C THR A 53 -29.45 1.67 -22.74
N ILE A 54 -30.31 2.69 -22.62
CA ILE A 54 -30.04 3.85 -21.75
C ILE A 54 -30.03 3.44 -20.27
N THR A 55 -30.92 2.53 -19.88
CA THR A 55 -30.98 2.02 -18.50
C THR A 55 -29.71 1.24 -18.16
N GLU A 56 -29.30 0.31 -19.02
CA GLU A 56 -28.05 -0.45 -18.89
C GLU A 56 -26.81 0.47 -18.86
N LEU A 57 -26.74 1.46 -19.75
CA LEU A 57 -25.64 2.42 -19.77
C LEU A 57 -25.55 3.24 -18.47
N ARG A 58 -26.69 3.70 -17.95
CA ARG A 58 -26.74 4.44 -16.68
C ARG A 58 -26.33 3.57 -15.50
N GLU A 59 -26.75 2.31 -15.49
CA GLU A 59 -26.36 1.37 -14.44
C GLU A 59 -24.86 1.05 -14.49
N SER A 60 -24.33 0.78 -15.68
CA SER A 60 -22.89 0.57 -15.91
C SER A 60 -22.05 1.78 -15.48
N ASN A 61 -22.46 2.99 -15.85
CA ASN A 61 -21.78 4.22 -15.42
C ASN A 61 -21.79 4.38 -13.89
N ARG A 62 -22.93 4.12 -13.23
CA ARG A 62 -23.02 4.16 -11.76
C ARG A 62 -22.11 3.13 -11.09
N GLN A 63 -22.06 1.91 -11.62
CA GLN A 63 -21.18 0.86 -11.12
C GLN A 63 -19.71 1.27 -11.28
N MET A 64 -19.35 1.83 -12.43
CA MET A 64 -17.99 2.31 -12.70
C MET A 64 -17.59 3.45 -11.75
N GLU A 65 -18.46 4.44 -11.54
CA GLU A 65 -18.24 5.51 -10.55
C GLU A 65 -18.07 4.98 -9.13
N ALA A 66 -18.86 3.98 -8.74
CA ALA A 66 -18.77 3.36 -7.42
C ALA A 66 -17.44 2.61 -7.24
N ILE A 67 -16.98 1.91 -8.27
CA ILE A 67 -15.68 1.21 -8.27
C ILE A 67 -14.54 2.23 -8.18
N VAL A 68 -14.54 3.29 -8.99
CA VAL A 68 -13.51 4.35 -8.95
C VAL A 68 -13.41 4.95 -7.55
N LYS A 69 -14.54 5.37 -6.97
CA LYS A 69 -14.57 5.92 -5.60
C LYS A 69 -14.06 4.93 -4.55
N ARG A 70 -14.34 3.63 -4.71
CA ARG A 70 -13.85 2.60 -3.80
C ARG A 70 -12.33 2.44 -3.92
N LEU A 71 -11.79 2.41 -5.14
CA LEU A 71 -10.36 2.32 -5.39
C LEU A 71 -9.62 3.54 -4.87
N GLU A 72 -10.13 4.75 -5.08
CA GLU A 72 -9.58 5.99 -4.52
C GLU A 72 -9.51 5.95 -3.00
N ARG A 73 -10.53 5.39 -2.33
CA ARG A 73 -10.52 5.23 -0.86
C ARG A 73 -9.47 4.23 -0.40
N ILE A 74 -9.34 3.10 -1.08
CA ILE A 74 -8.31 2.09 -0.77
C ILE A 74 -6.91 2.70 -0.95
N PHE A 75 -6.69 3.38 -2.07
CA PHE A 75 -5.43 4.03 -2.40
C PHE A 75 -5.03 5.08 -1.36
N ASN A 76 -5.97 5.92 -0.93
CA ASN A 76 -5.71 7.01 0.01
C ASN A 76 -5.67 6.58 1.48
N ASN A 77 -6.32 5.48 1.85
CA ASN A 77 -6.29 4.95 3.23
C ASN A 77 -5.16 3.94 3.47
N SER A 78 -4.27 3.73 2.49
CA SER A 78 -3.07 2.93 2.67
C SER A 78 -2.16 3.53 3.76
N GLY A 79 -1.59 2.66 4.61
CA GLY A 79 -0.58 3.05 5.60
C GLY A 79 0.76 3.47 4.97
N ASP A 80 1.01 3.02 3.75
CA ASP A 80 2.22 3.30 2.97
C ASP A 80 1.95 4.31 1.85
N ILE A 81 3.01 5.01 1.43
CA ILE A 81 2.94 5.91 0.27
C ILE A 81 2.88 5.04 -0.98
N ILE A 82 1.86 5.24 -1.82
CA ILE A 82 1.73 4.54 -3.09
C ILE A 82 1.80 5.58 -4.20
N LEU A 83 2.67 5.35 -5.17
CA LEU A 83 2.78 6.18 -6.36
C LEU A 83 2.94 5.34 -7.62
N PHE A 84 2.49 5.91 -8.73
CA PHE A 84 2.72 5.38 -10.07
C PHE A 84 3.57 6.37 -10.86
N ILE A 85 4.71 5.88 -11.36
CA ILE A 85 5.55 6.62 -12.29
C ILE A 85 5.43 6.03 -13.68
N ASN A 86 5.23 6.85 -14.70
CA ASN A 86 5.18 6.36 -16.07
C ASN A 86 6.58 5.98 -16.60
N LYS A 87 6.65 5.42 -17.81
CA LYS A 87 7.89 5.05 -18.51
C LYS A 87 8.89 6.19 -18.74
N TYR A 88 8.48 7.44 -18.55
CA TYR A 88 9.34 8.63 -18.62
C TYR A 88 9.80 9.14 -17.25
N GLY A 89 9.39 8.47 -16.16
CA GLY A 89 9.77 8.80 -14.78
C GLY A 89 8.93 9.92 -14.16
N ALA A 90 7.86 10.36 -14.82
CA ALA A 90 6.93 11.33 -14.25
C ALA A 90 5.95 10.65 -13.30
N ILE A 91 5.73 11.24 -12.12
CA ILE A 91 4.71 10.80 -11.17
C ILE A 91 3.35 11.12 -11.76
N VAL A 92 2.58 10.09 -12.11
CA VAL A 92 1.22 10.24 -12.63
C VAL A 92 0.22 10.29 -11.48
N GLU A 93 0.37 9.36 -10.54
CA GLU A 93 -0.49 9.25 -9.36
C GLU A 93 0.35 9.08 -8.10
N ILE A 94 -0.13 9.67 -6.99
CA ILE A 94 0.45 9.50 -5.67
C ILE A 94 -0.64 9.71 -4.63
N ASN A 95 -0.71 8.83 -3.63
CA ASN A 95 -1.74 8.88 -2.61
C ASN A 95 -1.47 9.97 -1.57
N LYS A 96 -2.53 10.36 -0.85
CA LYS A 96 -2.45 11.41 0.19
C LYS A 96 -1.48 11.08 1.32
N ARG A 97 -1.11 9.81 1.49
CA ARG A 97 -0.17 9.35 2.53
C ARG A 97 1.21 10.02 2.44
N VAL A 98 1.61 10.49 1.26
CA VAL A 98 2.85 11.27 1.09
C VAL A 98 2.87 12.54 1.94
N LYS A 99 1.70 13.17 2.14
CA LYS A 99 1.57 14.36 2.97
C LYS A 99 1.81 14.04 4.44
N ASP A 100 1.19 12.97 4.93
CA ASP A 100 1.30 12.57 6.33
C ASP A 100 2.73 12.16 6.71
N ILE A 101 3.46 11.50 5.80
CA ILE A 101 4.80 10.95 6.09
C ILE A 101 5.93 11.91 5.70
N LEU A 102 5.83 12.56 4.54
CA LEU A 102 6.89 13.40 3.98
C LEU A 102 6.55 14.90 3.97
N GLY A 103 5.31 15.29 4.24
CA GLY A 103 4.91 16.71 4.30
C GLY A 103 4.69 17.38 2.94
N TYR A 104 4.73 16.62 1.84
CA TYR A 104 4.48 17.15 0.49
C TYR A 104 3.01 17.02 0.11
N GLU A 105 2.46 18.02 -0.57
CA GLU A 105 1.14 17.88 -1.18
C GLU A 105 1.24 16.96 -2.41
N PRO A 106 0.31 16.00 -2.60
CA PRO A 106 0.29 15.13 -3.77
C PRO A 106 0.36 15.90 -5.09
N ASP A 107 -0.39 17.00 -5.21
CA ASP A 107 -0.49 17.80 -6.42
C ASP A 107 0.81 18.57 -6.74
N ASP A 108 1.66 18.84 -5.74
CA ASP A 108 2.98 19.43 -5.96
C ASP A 108 3.94 18.43 -6.63
N LEU A 109 3.65 17.13 -6.54
CA LEU A 109 4.52 16.05 -7.01
C LEU A 109 4.06 15.47 -8.34
N LYS A 110 2.74 15.44 -8.58
CA LYS A 110 2.16 14.97 -9.84
C LYS A 110 2.72 15.75 -11.04
N GLY A 111 2.97 15.03 -12.12
CA GLY A 111 3.59 15.53 -13.35
C GLY A 111 5.10 15.77 -13.27
N LYS A 112 5.71 15.83 -12.08
CA LYS A 112 7.16 15.99 -11.95
C LYS A 112 7.88 14.66 -12.10
N HIS A 113 9.10 14.73 -12.64
CA HIS A 113 9.99 13.58 -12.67
C HIS A 113 10.45 13.23 -11.24
N PHE A 114 10.41 11.95 -10.84
CA PHE A 114 10.70 11.53 -9.46
C PHE A 114 12.05 12.07 -8.94
N ALA A 115 13.10 12.04 -9.76
CA ALA A 115 14.42 12.58 -9.46
C ALA A 115 14.49 14.12 -9.24
N LYS A 116 13.45 14.87 -9.59
CA LYS A 116 13.39 16.34 -9.45
C LYS A 116 12.41 16.82 -8.39
N THR A 117 11.82 15.89 -7.62
CA THR A 117 10.82 16.21 -6.60
C THR A 117 11.41 16.73 -5.30
N GLY A 118 12.68 16.42 -5.03
CA GLY A 118 13.31 16.62 -3.72
C GLY A 118 12.96 15.54 -2.70
N LEU A 119 12.10 14.57 -3.03
CA LEU A 119 11.70 13.48 -2.14
C LEU A 119 12.80 12.47 -1.86
N ILE A 120 13.75 12.33 -2.78
CA ILE A 120 14.78 11.30 -2.75
C ILE A 120 16.10 11.96 -2.37
N PHE A 121 16.86 11.32 -1.49
CA PHE A 121 18.18 11.78 -1.13
C PHE A 121 19.09 11.86 -2.37
N SER A 122 19.73 13.01 -2.56
CA SER A 122 20.39 13.35 -3.84
C SER A 122 21.47 12.36 -4.26
N GLU A 123 22.16 11.74 -3.30
CA GLU A 123 23.23 10.75 -3.56
C GLU A 123 22.68 9.44 -4.13
N GLU A 124 21.40 9.11 -3.89
CA GLU A 124 20.77 7.88 -4.38
C GLU A 124 20.14 8.06 -5.77
N ILE A 125 19.93 9.30 -6.23
CA ILE A 125 19.30 9.61 -7.53
C ILE A 125 20.01 8.94 -8.71
N PRO A 126 21.36 8.95 -8.84
CA PRO A 126 22.04 8.34 -9.98
C PRO A 126 21.76 6.83 -10.11
N ASP A 127 21.85 6.07 -9.02
CA ASP A 127 21.57 4.62 -9.01
C ASP A 127 20.10 4.34 -9.36
N LEU A 128 19.17 5.11 -8.78
CA LEU A 128 17.75 4.96 -9.07
C LEU A 128 17.40 5.27 -10.54
N LEU A 129 18.04 6.28 -11.14
CA LEU A 129 17.88 6.58 -12.57
C LEU A 129 18.40 5.43 -13.46
N GLU A 130 19.52 4.81 -13.10
CA GLU A 130 20.04 3.66 -13.84
C GLU A 130 19.09 2.46 -13.73
N ARG A 131 18.66 2.14 -12.51
CA ARG A 131 17.68 1.06 -12.27
C ARG A 131 16.37 1.31 -13.01
N PHE A 132 15.87 2.54 -13.00
CA PHE A 132 14.67 2.93 -13.72
C PHE A 132 14.83 2.68 -15.24
N LYS A 133 15.94 3.12 -15.83
CA LYS A 133 16.25 2.88 -17.26
C LYS A 133 16.29 1.40 -17.59
N VAL A 134 16.92 0.59 -16.74
CA VAL A 134 16.97 -0.87 -16.92
C VAL A 134 15.57 -1.48 -16.81
N ALA A 135 14.78 -1.05 -15.83
CA ALA A 135 13.44 -1.56 -15.61
C ALA A 135 12.49 -1.29 -16.79
N VAL A 136 12.54 -0.07 -17.33
CA VAL A 136 11.73 0.31 -18.50
C VAL A 136 12.22 -0.38 -19.77
N LYS A 137 13.55 -0.42 -20.02
CA LYS A 137 14.10 -0.98 -21.28
C LYS A 137 14.07 -2.50 -21.34
N LYS A 138 14.36 -3.18 -20.23
CA LYS A 138 14.45 -4.65 -20.17
C LYS A 138 13.18 -5.29 -19.65
N ALA A 139 12.19 -4.50 -19.23
CA ALA A 139 10.95 -4.97 -18.63
C ALA A 139 11.17 -5.91 -17.42
N VAL A 140 12.26 -5.69 -16.67
CA VAL A 140 12.67 -6.47 -15.49
C VAL A 140 12.99 -5.52 -14.33
N ILE A 141 12.39 -5.76 -13.17
CA ILE A 141 12.59 -4.94 -11.98
C ILE A 141 12.89 -5.83 -10.76
N LYS A 142 13.82 -5.40 -9.90
CA LYS A 142 13.95 -5.99 -8.56
C LYS A 142 12.75 -5.52 -7.74
N ASP A 143 12.14 -6.45 -7.03
CA ASP A 143 10.87 -6.25 -6.33
C ASP A 143 11.00 -5.35 -5.10
N LYS A 144 12.21 -5.21 -4.55
CA LYS A 144 12.50 -4.40 -3.37
C LYS A 144 13.79 -3.60 -3.48
N LEU A 145 13.80 -2.41 -2.90
CA LEU A 145 15.02 -1.65 -2.59
C LEU A 145 14.82 -0.79 -1.34
N ASN A 146 15.91 -0.47 -0.66
CA ASN A 146 15.90 0.51 0.42
C ASN A 146 16.44 1.83 -0.11
N LEU A 147 15.83 2.92 0.34
CA LEU A 147 16.21 4.27 -0.05
C LEU A 147 15.95 5.25 1.10
N THR A 148 16.57 6.41 0.99
CA THR A 148 16.39 7.51 1.93
C THR A 148 15.51 8.57 1.27
N CYS A 149 14.34 8.83 1.88
CA CYS A 149 13.49 9.94 1.48
C CYS A 149 13.75 11.16 2.36
N ILE A 150 13.56 12.35 1.80
CA ILE A 150 13.66 13.62 2.51
C ILE A 150 12.24 14.19 2.67
N THR A 151 11.89 14.59 3.89
CA THR A 151 10.65 15.32 4.17
C THR A 151 10.77 16.78 3.69
N LYS A 152 9.65 17.49 3.57
CA LYS A 152 9.63 18.92 3.20
C LYS A 152 10.44 19.81 4.17
N GLU A 153 10.64 19.35 5.40
CA GLU A 153 11.43 20.01 6.45
C GLU A 153 12.92 19.61 6.43
N GLY A 154 13.34 18.71 5.53
CA GLY A 154 14.72 18.27 5.40
C GLY A 154 15.11 17.07 6.25
N VAL A 155 14.17 16.49 7.01
CA VAL A 155 14.41 15.26 7.80
C VAL A 155 14.56 14.06 6.87
N LYS A 156 15.59 13.24 7.11
CA LYS A 156 15.81 11.99 6.38
C LYS A 156 15.01 10.85 7.01
N LEU A 157 14.25 10.13 6.21
CA LEU A 157 13.51 8.94 6.60
C LEU A 157 14.00 7.73 5.80
N HIS A 158 14.16 6.61 6.48
CA HIS A 158 14.49 5.33 5.87
C HIS A 158 13.22 4.66 5.34
N MET A 159 13.21 4.37 4.04
CA MET A 159 12.08 3.80 3.34
C MET A 159 12.46 2.44 2.71
N GLU A 160 11.56 1.47 2.80
CA GLU A 160 11.59 0.25 1.99
C GLU A 160 10.62 0.44 0.82
N ALA A 161 11.14 0.37 -0.41
CA ALA A 161 10.35 0.47 -1.62
C ALA A 161 10.03 -0.91 -2.19
N GLY A 162 8.75 -1.23 -2.32
CA GLY A 162 8.25 -2.32 -3.16
C GLY A 162 7.97 -1.82 -4.58
N LEU A 163 8.47 -2.53 -5.58
CA LEU A 163 8.39 -2.13 -6.98
C LEU A 163 7.65 -3.17 -7.82
N ARG A 164 6.72 -2.71 -8.67
CA ARG A 164 6.01 -3.55 -9.65
C ARG A 164 5.93 -2.85 -10.99
N LEU A 165 6.29 -3.55 -12.06
CA LEU A 165 6.11 -3.05 -13.42
C LEU A 165 4.64 -3.14 -13.81
N LEU A 166 4.11 -2.07 -14.36
CA LEU A 166 2.84 -2.08 -15.07
C LEU A 166 3.14 -2.15 -16.57
N LYS A 167 2.55 -3.13 -17.25
CA LYS A 167 2.78 -3.41 -18.66
C LYS A 167 1.44 -3.51 -19.38
N ASP A 168 1.39 -3.00 -20.59
CA ASP A 168 0.34 -3.27 -21.56
C ASP A 168 0.93 -4.20 -22.62
N GLU A 169 0.43 -5.45 -22.66
CA GLU A 169 1.02 -6.56 -23.41
C GLU A 169 2.54 -6.72 -23.15
N GLU A 170 3.40 -6.22 -24.04
CA GLU A 170 4.86 -6.25 -23.93
C GLU A 170 5.49 -4.87 -23.64
N GLU A 171 4.73 -3.78 -23.71
CA GLU A 171 5.25 -2.44 -23.48
C GLU A 171 5.13 -2.06 -21.99
N VAL A 172 6.22 -1.53 -21.43
CA VAL A 172 6.20 -1.00 -20.06
C VAL A 172 5.47 0.34 -20.04
N GLU A 173 4.32 0.38 -19.38
CA GLU A 173 3.58 1.62 -19.13
C GLU A 173 4.26 2.45 -18.03
N GLY A 174 4.77 1.77 -17.00
CA GLY A 174 5.41 2.41 -15.86
C GLY A 174 5.72 1.47 -14.70
N ILE A 175 5.90 2.06 -13.53
CA ILE A 175 6.25 1.38 -12.29
C ILE A 175 5.34 1.86 -11.17
N ILE A 176 4.68 0.92 -10.52
CA ILE A 176 4.01 1.13 -9.24
C ILE A 176 5.06 0.99 -8.14
N VAL A 177 5.11 1.98 -7.26
CA VAL A 177 6.04 2.06 -6.13
C VAL A 177 5.22 2.16 -4.86
N VAL A 178 5.52 1.31 -3.88
CA VAL A 178 5.00 1.39 -2.53
C VAL A 178 6.16 1.69 -1.59
N LEU A 179 6.15 2.85 -0.93
CA LEU A 179 7.17 3.27 0.02
C LEU A 179 6.65 3.09 1.43
N ARG A 180 7.27 2.17 2.16
CA ARG A 180 7.01 1.92 3.57
C ARG A 180 8.06 2.61 4.42
N ASN A 181 7.62 3.40 5.40
CA ASN A 181 8.52 4.01 6.37
C ASN A 181 8.98 2.95 7.39
N VAL A 182 10.28 2.74 7.47
CA VAL A 182 10.93 1.79 8.39
C VAL A 182 11.86 2.49 9.39
N THR A 183 11.81 3.83 9.45
CA THR A 183 12.68 4.65 10.30
C THR A 183 12.55 4.29 11.78
N GLU A 184 11.33 4.21 12.30
CA GLU A 184 11.08 3.89 13.70
C GLU A 184 11.56 2.47 14.06
N HIS A 185 11.39 1.52 13.14
CA HIS A 185 11.87 0.16 13.32
C HIS A 185 13.40 0.12 13.43
N ILE A 186 14.10 0.78 12.49
CA ILE A 186 15.57 0.86 12.50
C ILE A 186 16.08 1.58 13.76
N GLN A 187 15.46 2.69 14.15
CA GLN A 187 15.85 3.43 15.36
C GLN A 187 15.62 2.61 16.63
N SER A 188 14.52 1.86 16.70
CA SER A 188 14.23 0.98 17.83
C SER A 188 15.26 -0.14 17.94
N ASP A 189 15.64 -0.74 16.82
CA ASP A 189 16.65 -1.81 16.78
C ASP A 189 18.04 -1.30 17.17
N ILE A 190 18.41 -0.09 16.71
CA ILE A 190 19.66 0.57 17.10
C ILE A 190 19.65 0.86 18.61
N ARG A 191 18.59 1.47 19.14
CA ARG A 191 18.49 1.78 20.58
C ARG A 191 18.57 0.51 21.43
N LEU A 192 17.88 -0.56 21.03
CA LEU A 192 17.94 -1.84 21.72
C LEU A 192 19.36 -2.43 21.70
N LYS A 193 20.08 -2.29 20.59
CA LYS A 193 21.46 -2.76 20.47
C LYS A 193 22.39 -1.97 21.38
N GLU A 194 22.29 -0.63 21.38
CA GLU A 194 23.08 0.25 22.25
C GLU A 194 22.82 -0.01 23.73
N GLU A 195 21.56 -0.22 24.13
CA GLU A 195 21.21 -0.59 25.51
C GLU A 195 21.82 -1.93 25.92
N LYS A 196 21.78 -2.94 25.05
CA LYS A 196 22.43 -4.24 25.30
C LYS A 196 23.95 -4.11 25.42
N GLU A 197 24.59 -3.32 24.57
CA GLU A 197 26.04 -3.08 24.63
C GLU A 197 26.44 -2.30 25.89
N LYS A 198 25.62 -1.33 26.30
CA LYS A 198 25.79 -0.58 27.55
C LYS A 198 25.66 -1.50 28.77
N LEU A 199 24.61 -2.33 28.82
CA LEU A 199 24.43 -3.32 29.89
C LEU A 199 25.58 -4.32 29.93
N ARG A 200 26.03 -4.83 28.78
CA ARG A 200 27.21 -5.70 28.69
C ARG A 200 28.46 -5.02 29.22
N SER A 201 28.69 -3.75 28.88
CA SER A 201 29.85 -2.99 29.34
C SER A 201 29.82 -2.77 30.85
N ILE A 202 28.66 -2.41 31.40
CA ILE A 202 28.46 -2.26 32.86
C ILE A 202 28.73 -3.59 33.55
N ILE A 203 28.08 -4.67 33.13
CA ILE A 203 28.25 -6.00 33.74
C ILE A 203 29.70 -6.48 33.63
N SER A 204 30.36 -6.28 32.48
CA SER A 204 31.76 -6.68 32.29
C SER A 204 32.74 -5.86 33.12
N SER A 205 32.35 -4.65 33.56
CA SER A 205 33.17 -3.83 34.46
C SER A 205 33.00 -4.19 35.94
N ILE A 206 32.01 -5.01 36.29
CA ILE A 206 31.84 -5.50 37.66
C ILE A 206 32.96 -6.49 37.97
N GLU A 207 33.78 -6.17 38.96
CA GLU A 207 34.87 -7.06 39.41
C GLU A 207 34.35 -8.32 40.11
N ASP A 208 33.11 -8.28 40.61
CA ASP A 208 32.43 -9.38 41.28
C ASP A 208 31.75 -10.36 40.29
N LEU A 209 31.53 -11.59 40.77
CA LEU A 209 30.72 -12.58 40.06
C LEU A 209 29.24 -12.20 40.12
N VAL A 210 28.62 -11.98 38.96
CA VAL A 210 27.17 -11.72 38.86
C VAL A 210 26.45 -13.01 38.50
N LEU A 211 25.48 -13.42 39.32
CA LEU A 211 24.63 -14.58 39.10
C LEU A 211 23.18 -14.14 38.90
N ILE A 212 22.57 -14.55 37.80
CA ILE A 212 21.15 -14.36 37.53
C ILE A 212 20.44 -15.69 37.77
N VAL A 213 19.46 -15.67 38.67
CA VAL A 213 18.72 -16.87 39.09
C VAL A 213 17.22 -16.69 38.87
N ASP A 214 16.51 -17.79 38.66
CA ASP A 214 15.05 -17.78 38.66
C ASP A 214 14.47 -17.70 40.08
N LYS A 215 13.13 -17.63 40.18
CA LYS A 215 12.39 -17.59 41.46
C LYS A 215 12.63 -18.81 42.36
N ASP A 216 13.08 -19.93 41.79
CA ASP A 216 13.35 -21.18 42.49
C ASP A 216 14.85 -21.36 42.77
N LEU A 217 15.65 -20.29 42.56
CA LEU A 217 17.09 -20.21 42.77
C LEU A 217 17.91 -21.11 41.85
N HIS A 218 17.43 -21.42 40.64
CA HIS A 218 18.25 -22.05 39.61
C HIS A 218 19.04 -21.01 38.84
N LEU A 219 20.30 -21.30 38.55
CA LEU A 219 21.16 -20.42 37.77
C LEU A 219 20.68 -20.35 36.32
N VAL A 220 20.27 -19.16 35.88
CA VAL A 220 19.82 -18.88 34.51
C VAL A 220 20.97 -18.35 33.67
N GLU A 221 21.71 -17.37 34.19
CA GLU A 221 22.83 -16.74 33.50
C GLU A 221 23.89 -16.31 34.51
N TYR A 222 25.14 -16.19 34.08
CA TYR A 222 26.23 -15.72 34.93
C TYR A 222 27.21 -14.88 34.10
N TYR A 223 27.83 -13.91 34.77
CA TYR A 223 28.86 -13.07 34.17
C TYR A 223 30.10 -13.09 35.07
N GLU A 224 31.23 -13.52 34.50
CA GLU A 224 32.55 -13.57 35.14
C GLU A 224 33.45 -12.52 34.48
N SER A 225 33.93 -11.54 35.26
CA SER A 225 35.05 -10.69 34.85
C SER A 225 36.40 -11.42 34.97
N PRO A 226 37.46 -10.99 34.26
CA PRO A 226 38.80 -11.57 34.41
C PRO A 226 39.28 -11.60 35.87
N SER A 227 39.03 -10.53 36.63
CA SER A 227 39.36 -10.41 38.05
C SER A 227 38.55 -11.38 38.92
N SER A 228 37.23 -11.52 38.66
CA SER A 228 36.41 -12.52 39.37
C SER A 228 36.89 -13.95 39.11
N ARG A 229 37.42 -14.23 37.91
CA ARG A 229 37.90 -15.55 37.51
C ARG A 229 39.18 -15.95 38.25
N GLU A 230 40.06 -14.99 38.53
CA GLU A 230 41.25 -15.18 39.37
C GLU A 230 40.92 -15.27 40.86
N ASN A 231 39.89 -14.57 41.35
CA ASN A 231 39.46 -14.71 42.74
C ASN A 231 38.63 -15.99 42.98
N PHE A 232 37.93 -16.50 41.96
CA PHE A 232 37.14 -17.73 42.00
C PHE A 232 37.88 -18.92 41.35
N ILE A 233 39.13 -19.19 41.76
CA ILE A 233 40.04 -20.14 41.09
C ILE A 233 39.64 -21.63 41.03
N LEU A 234 38.53 -22.12 41.62
CA LEU A 234 38.36 -23.60 41.75
C LEU A 234 37.07 -24.27 41.27
N ALA A 235 36.11 -23.55 40.69
CA ALA A 235 35.06 -24.19 39.89
C ALA A 235 34.46 -23.18 38.92
N SER A 236 34.64 -23.41 37.62
CA SER A 236 33.96 -22.61 36.61
C SER A 236 32.45 -22.69 36.83
N VAL A 237 31.80 -21.53 37.05
CA VAL A 237 30.34 -21.42 37.25
C VAL A 237 29.57 -22.07 36.09
N LYS A 238 30.23 -22.21 34.94
CA LYS A 238 29.82 -22.96 33.74
C LYS A 238 29.26 -24.37 34.03
N GLY A 239 29.72 -25.07 35.07
CA GLY A 239 29.22 -26.41 35.44
C GLY A 239 27.88 -26.45 36.20
N TYR A 240 27.34 -25.27 36.53
CA TYR A 240 26.16 -25.08 37.38
C TYR A 240 24.99 -24.39 36.66
N ALA A 241 25.10 -24.11 35.36
CA ALA A 241 23.99 -23.60 34.56
C ALA A 241 22.77 -24.53 34.70
N GLY A 242 21.60 -23.96 35.04
CA GLY A 242 20.34 -24.68 35.28
C GLY A 242 20.25 -25.41 36.63
N LYS A 243 21.28 -25.42 37.47
CA LYS A 243 21.25 -26.06 38.80
C LYS A 243 20.89 -25.05 39.89
N SER A 244 20.33 -25.53 40.99
CA SER A 244 20.08 -24.70 42.16
C SER A 244 21.39 -24.16 42.74
N ILE A 245 21.46 -22.85 43.00
CA ILE A 245 22.66 -22.23 43.57
C ILE A 245 22.96 -22.72 44.99
N LYS A 246 21.98 -23.31 45.68
CA LYS A 246 22.19 -23.92 47.01
C LYS A 246 23.30 -24.98 46.95
N ASN A 247 23.37 -25.74 45.86
CA ASN A 247 24.41 -26.75 45.64
C ASN A 247 25.80 -26.13 45.45
N PHE A 248 25.87 -24.92 44.92
CA PHE A 248 27.11 -24.15 44.74
C PHE A 248 27.70 -23.68 46.08
N PHE A 249 26.86 -23.24 47.03
CA PHE A 249 27.31 -22.81 48.37
C PHE A 249 27.51 -23.98 49.35
N GLN A 250 26.67 -25.01 49.30
CA GLN A 250 26.79 -26.19 50.18
C GLN A 250 28.10 -26.96 49.96
N SER A 251 28.51 -27.13 48.70
CA SER A 251 29.79 -27.79 48.36
C SER A 251 31.03 -27.01 48.82
N ARG A 252 30.89 -25.71 49.09
CA ARG A 252 31.99 -24.79 49.48
C ARG A 252 32.09 -24.58 50.99
N LEU A 253 30.95 -24.55 51.71
CA LEU A 253 30.90 -24.47 53.18
C LEU A 253 31.37 -25.75 53.87
N LEU A 254 31.28 -26.90 53.20
CA LEU A 254 31.73 -28.21 53.71
C LEU A 254 33.25 -28.46 53.56
N ARG A 255 34.02 -27.49 53.03
CA ARG A 255 35.49 -27.58 52.85
C ARG A 255 36.29 -26.71 53.84
N LYS A 256 35.69 -26.27 54.94
CA LYS A 256 36.43 -25.68 56.06
C LYS A 256 36.90 -26.75 57.03
#